data_AF-A0A1Y1KH48-F1
#
_entry.id   AF-A0A1Y1KH48-F1
#
_cell.length_a   1.000
_cell.length_b   1.000
_cell.length_c   1.000
_cell.angle_alpha   90.00
_cell.angle_beta   90.00
_cell.angle_gamma   90.00
#
_symmetry.space_group_name_H-M   'P 1'
#
loop_
_entity.id
_entity.type
_entity.pdbx_description
1 polymer ?
#
loop_
_entity_poly.entity_id
_entity_poly.type
_entity_poly.pdbx_seq_one_letter_code
_entity_poly.pdbx_strand_id
1 'polypeptide(L)'
;MPPKADAETLELRKELEDLYGKLKESHKQVADVTFESACSGVSDVPKPKLSTKRLMKGHINKVNSVHYSGDSKHCVTGSLDGKLIIWDTFSGNKVQVIPLRSAWVMSVAYAPSGNYVACGGMDNMCTVYDLNNRDSSGAAKLVRELAGYEGFLSSCRFLEDKKILTGSGDMKMFNCW
;
A
#
# COMPACT_ATOMS: atom_id res chain seq x y z
N MET A 1 25.58 -26.28 -17.79
CA MET A 1 25.27 -27.34 -16.80
C MET A 1 24.96 -26.63 -15.50
N PRO A 2 23.80 -26.87 -14.86
CA PRO A 2 23.61 -26.38 -13.49
C PRO A 2 24.75 -26.93 -12.61
N PRO A 3 25.25 -26.15 -11.63
CA PRO A 3 26.31 -26.63 -10.75
C PRO A 3 25.85 -27.93 -10.07
N LYS A 4 26.71 -28.95 -10.06
CA LYS A 4 26.45 -30.17 -9.30
C LYS A 4 26.29 -29.75 -7.84
N ALA A 5 25.18 -30.14 -7.21
CA ALA A 5 24.97 -29.89 -5.80
C ALA A 5 26.11 -30.58 -5.03
N ASP A 6 26.92 -29.77 -4.36
CA ASP A 6 27.93 -30.22 -3.43
C ASP A 6 27.26 -30.88 -2.21
N ALA A 7 28.05 -31.65 -1.46
CA ALA A 7 27.54 -32.43 -0.32
C ALA A 7 26.87 -31.54 0.74
N GLU A 8 27.38 -30.33 0.96
CA GLU A 8 26.85 -29.36 1.91
C GLU A 8 25.46 -28.86 1.46
N THR A 9 25.27 -28.54 0.19
CA THR A 9 23.96 -28.16 -0.37
C THR A 9 22.93 -29.29 -0.26
N LEU A 10 23.35 -30.56 -0.43
CA LEU A 10 22.46 -31.72 -0.30
C LEU A 10 22.04 -31.97 1.15
N GLU A 11 22.98 -31.79 2.10
CA GLU A 11 22.70 -31.91 3.53
C GLU A 11 21.72 -30.83 4.00
N LEU A 12 21.95 -29.57 3.61
CA LEU A 12 21.03 -28.46 3.91
C LEU A 12 19.63 -28.66 3.32
N ARG A 13 19.52 -29.23 2.11
CA ARG A 13 18.21 -29.57 1.52
C ARG A 13 17.49 -30.63 2.33
N LYS A 14 18.21 -31.65 2.80
CA LYS A 14 17.63 -32.70 3.63
C LYS A 14 17.14 -32.14 4.97
N GLU A 15 17.94 -31.29 5.62
CA GLU A 15 17.54 -30.61 6.85
C GLU A 15 16.29 -29.75 6.64
N LEU A 16 16.22 -29.00 5.53
CA LEU A 16 15.05 -28.20 5.15
C LEU A 16 13.79 -29.06 4.98
N GLU A 17 13.90 -30.20 4.31
CA GLU A 17 12.79 -31.14 4.11
C GLU A 17 12.31 -31.74 5.44
N ASP A 18 13.24 -32.11 6.33
CA ASP A 18 12.92 -32.62 7.67
C ASP A 18 12.22 -31.55 8.52
N LEU A 19 12.70 -30.30 8.49
CA LEU A 19 12.06 -29.17 9.17
C LEU A 19 10.67 -28.88 8.60
N TYR A 20 10.51 -28.90 7.28
CA TYR A 20 9.22 -28.75 6.62
C TYR A 20 8.24 -29.85 7.04
N GLY A 21 8.70 -31.10 7.13
CA GLY A 21 7.92 -32.23 7.64
C GLY A 21 7.44 -32.03 9.07
N LYS A 22 8.35 -31.61 9.97
CA LYS A 22 8.03 -31.30 11.38
C LYS A 22 6.98 -30.18 11.50
N LEU A 23 7.14 -29.09 10.74
CA LEU A 23 6.19 -27.98 10.72
C LEU A 23 4.81 -28.45 10.22
N LYS A 24 4.78 -29.22 9.13
CA LYS A 24 3.53 -29.74 8.57
C LYS A 24 2.79 -30.64 9.57
N GLU A 25 3.50 -31.47 10.31
CA GLU A 25 2.89 -32.34 11.32
C GLU A 25 2.42 -31.55 12.54
N SER A 26 3.21 -30.58 13.02
CA SER A 26 2.80 -29.66 14.09
C SER A 26 1.54 -28.86 13.71
N HIS A 27 1.45 -28.37 12.47
CA HIS A 27 0.27 -27.68 11.96
C HIS A 27 -0.97 -28.57 11.96
N LYS A 28 -0.85 -29.86 11.61
CA LYS A 28 -1.99 -30.80 11.66
C LYS A 28 -2.46 -31.05 13.09
N GLN A 29 -1.55 -31.13 14.05
CA GLN A 29 -1.89 -31.35 15.47
C GLN A 29 -2.73 -30.23 16.05
N VAL A 30 -2.54 -28.99 15.57
CA VAL A 30 -3.32 -27.81 16.00
C VAL A 30 -4.50 -27.49 15.07
N ALA A 31 -4.70 -28.22 13.97
CA ALA A 31 -5.80 -28.02 13.03
C ALA A 31 -7.06 -28.78 13.49
N ASP A 32 -7.57 -28.40 14.65
CA ASP A 32 -8.70 -29.04 15.35
C ASP A 32 -10.06 -28.81 14.68
N VAL A 33 -10.25 -27.65 14.04
CA VAL A 33 -11.49 -27.29 13.34
C VAL A 33 -11.21 -26.49 12.07
N THR A 34 -12.06 -26.66 11.05
CA THR A 34 -12.02 -25.79 9.86
C THR A 34 -12.88 -24.55 10.07
N PHE A 35 -12.52 -23.47 9.39
CA PHE A 35 -13.29 -22.22 9.44
C PHE A 35 -14.76 -22.46 9.03
N GLU A 36 -14.99 -23.28 8.01
CA GLU A 36 -16.34 -23.61 7.51
C GLU A 36 -17.17 -24.35 8.56
N SER A 37 -16.56 -25.29 9.29
CA SER A 37 -17.25 -26.04 10.37
C SER A 37 -17.59 -25.11 11.54
N ALA A 38 -16.64 -24.27 11.95
CA ALA A 38 -16.83 -23.30 13.02
C ALA A 38 -17.94 -22.29 12.70
N CYS A 39 -18.11 -21.93 11.42
CA CYS A 39 -19.15 -21.01 10.96
C CYS A 39 -20.46 -21.68 10.51
N SER A 40 -20.63 -23.00 10.67
CA SER A 40 -21.82 -23.72 10.19
C SER A 40 -23.15 -23.23 10.80
N GLY A 41 -23.10 -22.64 11.99
CA GLY A 41 -24.26 -22.02 12.65
C GLY A 41 -24.44 -20.53 12.35
N VAL A 42 -23.54 -19.90 11.59
CA VAL A 42 -23.63 -18.48 11.23
C VAL A 42 -24.57 -18.34 10.04
N SER A 43 -25.63 -17.56 10.22
CA SER A 43 -26.58 -17.28 9.14
C SER A 43 -25.93 -16.53 7.99
N ASP A 44 -26.38 -16.80 6.77
CA ASP A 44 -25.92 -16.09 5.58
C ASP A 44 -26.11 -14.57 5.69
N VAL A 45 -25.15 -13.82 5.14
CA VAL A 45 -25.25 -12.37 5.05
C VAL A 45 -26.31 -12.00 4.01
N PRO A 46 -27.27 -11.11 4.33
CA PRO A 46 -28.22 -10.61 3.35
C PRO A 46 -27.49 -10.00 2.15
N LYS A 47 -27.99 -10.26 0.93
CA LYS A 47 -27.37 -9.72 -0.31
C LYS A 47 -27.31 -8.20 -0.25
N PRO A 48 -26.11 -7.58 -0.22
CA PRO A 48 -25.99 -6.13 -0.13
C PRO A 48 -26.38 -5.49 -1.46
N LYS A 49 -27.30 -4.52 -1.42
CA LYS A 49 -27.63 -3.68 -2.58
C LYS A 49 -26.65 -2.51 -2.63
N LEU A 50 -25.58 -2.66 -3.42
CA LEU A 50 -24.60 -1.61 -3.63
C LEU A 50 -25.02 -0.70 -4.79
N SER A 51 -24.93 0.61 -4.58
CA SER A 51 -25.22 1.63 -5.59
C SER A 51 -24.17 2.73 -5.53
N THR A 52 -23.68 3.19 -6.67
CA THR A 52 -22.75 4.32 -6.74
C THR A 52 -23.41 5.60 -6.24
N LYS A 53 -22.89 6.17 -5.14
CA LYS A 53 -23.40 7.44 -4.59
C LYS A 53 -22.73 8.66 -5.21
N ARG A 54 -21.48 8.55 -5.64
CA ARG A 54 -20.66 9.65 -6.15
C ARG A 54 -19.78 9.22 -7.30
N LEU A 55 -19.57 10.13 -8.25
CA LEU A 55 -18.64 9.98 -9.36
C LEU A 55 -17.63 11.13 -9.30
N MET A 56 -16.42 10.86 -8.81
CA MET A 56 -15.37 11.86 -8.61
C MET A 56 -14.55 12.01 -9.90
N LYS A 57 -14.87 13.04 -10.71
CA LYS A 57 -14.17 13.34 -11.97
C LYS A 57 -13.11 14.42 -11.76
N GLY A 58 -11.87 14.16 -12.18
CA GLY A 58 -10.78 15.13 -12.05
C GLY A 58 -9.44 14.68 -12.60
N HIS A 59 -9.12 13.40 -12.48
CA HIS A 59 -7.95 12.84 -13.12
C HIS A 59 -8.15 12.75 -14.63
N ILE A 60 -7.07 13.01 -15.38
CA ILE A 60 -7.07 12.97 -16.85
C ILE A 60 -6.45 11.68 -17.39
N ASN A 61 -5.91 10.84 -16.50
CA ASN A 61 -5.37 9.52 -16.83
C ASN A 61 -5.78 8.49 -15.76
N LYS A 62 -5.40 7.22 -15.95
CA LYS A 62 -5.74 6.10 -15.07
C LYS A 62 -5.44 6.42 -13.61
N VAL A 63 -6.43 6.21 -12.75
CA VAL A 63 -6.27 6.26 -11.29
C VAL A 63 -5.82 4.88 -10.84
N ASN A 64 -4.62 4.80 -10.26
CA ASN A 64 -4.03 3.51 -9.89
C ASN A 64 -4.22 3.20 -8.40
N SER A 65 -4.40 4.23 -7.57
CA SER A 65 -4.41 4.06 -6.13
C SER A 65 -5.34 5.07 -5.45
N VAL A 66 -5.96 4.62 -4.36
CA VAL A 66 -6.80 5.43 -3.48
C VAL A 66 -6.58 5.01 -2.03
N HIS A 67 -6.60 5.97 -1.11
CA HIS A 67 -6.55 5.69 0.32
C HIS A 67 -7.45 6.66 1.09
N TYR A 68 -8.26 6.14 2.01
CA TYR A 68 -9.05 6.97 2.90
C TYR A 68 -8.20 7.58 4.01
N SER A 69 -8.58 8.76 4.44
CA SER A 69 -8.14 9.34 5.72
C SER A 69 -8.86 8.64 6.88
N GLY A 70 -8.28 8.68 8.07
CA GLY A 70 -8.90 8.16 9.29
C GLY A 70 -10.18 8.90 9.71
N ASP A 71 -10.42 10.10 9.16
CA ASP A 71 -11.61 10.91 9.41
C ASP A 71 -12.89 10.42 8.71
N SER A 72 -12.80 9.38 7.88
CA SER A 72 -13.91 8.85 7.08
C SER A 72 -14.57 9.83 6.10
N LYS A 73 -13.99 11.04 5.93
CA LYS A 73 -14.51 12.11 5.08
C LYS A 73 -13.62 12.38 3.89
N HIS A 74 -12.31 12.24 4.05
CA HIS A 74 -11.38 12.52 2.98
C HIS A 74 -10.76 11.25 2.41
N CYS A 75 -10.38 11.31 1.15
CA CYS A 75 -9.50 10.32 0.55
C CYS A 75 -8.48 11.00 -0.37
N VAL A 76 -7.33 10.35 -0.54
CA VAL A 76 -6.33 10.72 -1.54
C VAL A 76 -6.38 9.73 -2.69
N THR A 77 -6.30 10.23 -3.91
CA THR A 77 -6.14 9.42 -5.12
C THR A 77 -4.86 9.78 -5.85
N GLY A 78 -4.21 8.78 -6.44
CA GLY A 78 -3.01 8.95 -7.27
C GLY A 78 -3.24 8.41 -8.68
N SER A 79 -2.74 9.14 -9.66
CA SER A 79 -2.94 8.83 -11.09
C SER A 79 -1.64 8.89 -11.88
N LEU A 80 -1.67 8.25 -13.05
CA LEU A 80 -0.63 8.38 -14.07
C LEU A 80 -0.52 9.80 -14.65
N ASP A 81 -1.46 10.69 -14.35
CA ASP A 81 -1.39 12.10 -14.75
C ASP A 81 -0.43 12.96 -13.91
N GLY A 82 0.26 12.35 -12.93
CA GLY A 82 1.23 13.05 -12.08
C GLY A 82 0.58 13.99 -11.06
N LYS A 83 -0.67 13.71 -10.65
CA LYS A 83 -1.35 14.46 -9.59
C LYS A 83 -1.79 13.54 -8.48
N LEU A 84 -1.73 14.07 -7.26
CA LEU A 84 -2.57 13.60 -6.17
C LEU A 84 -3.78 14.51 -6.05
N ILE A 85 -4.95 13.94 -5.82
CA ILE A 85 -6.15 14.73 -5.51
C ILE A 85 -6.69 14.26 -4.17
N ILE A 86 -6.88 15.23 -3.27
CA ILE A 86 -7.62 15.03 -2.02
C ILE A 86 -9.08 15.36 -2.29
N TRP A 87 -9.96 14.42 -1.97
CA TRP A 87 -11.40 14.53 -2.16
C TRP A 87 -12.12 14.58 -0.83
N ASP A 88 -13.23 15.30 -0.80
CA ASP A 88 -14.29 15.07 0.19
C ASP A 88 -15.25 14.03 -0.39
N THR A 89 -15.36 12.89 0.29
CA THR A 89 -16.11 11.72 -0.17
C THR A 89 -17.62 11.90 -0.08
N PHE A 90 -18.09 12.82 0.78
CA PHE A 90 -19.52 13.12 0.93
C PHE A 90 -20.02 14.04 -0.17
N SER A 91 -19.26 15.09 -0.50
CA SER A 91 -19.62 16.05 -1.55
C SER A 91 -19.15 15.63 -2.95
N GLY A 92 -18.07 14.84 -3.03
CA GLY A 92 -17.39 14.50 -4.29
C GLY A 92 -16.51 15.64 -4.82
N ASN A 93 -16.29 16.68 -4.02
CA ASN A 93 -15.51 17.84 -4.40
C ASN A 93 -14.02 17.60 -4.21
N LYS A 94 -13.21 18.29 -5.03
CA LYS A 94 -11.75 18.35 -4.84
C LYS A 94 -11.46 19.33 -3.72
N VAL A 95 -10.85 18.84 -2.65
CA VAL A 95 -10.37 19.69 -1.55
C VAL A 95 -9.01 20.27 -1.90
N GLN A 96 -8.14 19.45 -2.49
CA GLN A 96 -6.79 19.86 -2.85
C GLN A 96 -6.26 19.06 -4.04
N VAL A 97 -5.47 19.71 -4.88
CA VAL A 97 -4.73 19.08 -5.99
C VAL A 97 -3.25 19.33 -5.75
N ILE A 98 -2.46 18.26 -5.72
CA ILE A 98 -1.02 18.30 -5.49
C ILE A 98 -0.35 17.86 -6.79
N PRO A 99 0.28 18.78 -7.53
CA PRO A 99 1.09 18.41 -8.68
C PRO A 99 2.36 17.72 -8.21
N LEU A 100 2.66 16.57 -8.81
CA LEU A 100 3.89 15.83 -8.54
C LEU A 100 4.95 16.21 -9.57
N ARG A 101 6.22 16.10 -9.17
CA ARG A 101 7.35 16.31 -10.09
C ARG A 101 7.43 15.22 -11.14
N SER A 102 7.16 13.98 -10.76
CA SER A 102 7.11 12.85 -11.67
C SER A 102 5.68 12.37 -11.88
N ALA A 103 5.41 11.94 -13.10
CA ALA A 103 4.18 11.25 -13.42
C ALA A 103 4.31 9.76 -13.04
N TRP A 104 3.18 9.06 -12.99
CA TRP A 104 3.09 7.60 -12.80
C TRP A 104 3.06 7.13 -11.34
N VAL A 105 2.10 7.67 -10.59
CA VAL A 105 1.80 7.19 -9.24
C VAL A 105 1.26 5.77 -9.29
N MET A 106 1.83 4.88 -8.48
CA MET A 106 1.38 3.50 -8.32
C MET A 106 0.76 3.27 -6.95
N SER A 107 1.24 3.97 -5.92
CA SER A 107 0.72 3.88 -4.56
C SER A 107 0.54 5.25 -3.94
N VAL A 108 -0.54 5.38 -3.16
CA VAL A 108 -0.78 6.51 -2.26
C VAL A 108 -1.08 6.01 -0.85
N ALA A 109 -0.74 6.82 0.14
CA ALA A 109 -1.09 6.59 1.52
C ALA A 109 -1.50 7.91 2.18
N TYR A 110 -2.54 7.83 3.01
CA TYR A 110 -2.93 8.90 3.92
C TYR A 110 -2.36 8.57 5.30
N ALA A 111 -1.72 9.52 5.97
CA ALA A 111 -1.25 9.31 7.33
C ALA A 111 -2.45 9.22 8.30
N PRO A 112 -2.35 8.43 9.39
CA PRO A 112 -3.44 8.27 10.34
C PRO A 112 -3.92 9.58 10.97
N SER A 113 -3.04 10.57 11.13
CA SER A 113 -3.42 11.89 11.64
C SER A 113 -4.25 12.74 10.68
N GLY A 114 -4.26 12.41 9.39
CA GLY A 114 -4.84 13.27 8.35
C GLY A 114 -3.94 14.44 7.91
N ASN A 115 -2.73 14.57 8.46
CA ASN A 115 -1.86 15.72 8.16
C ASN A 115 -0.95 15.51 6.95
N TYR A 116 -0.65 14.25 6.62
CA TYR A 116 0.31 13.91 5.57
C TYR A 116 -0.28 12.95 4.55
N VAL A 117 0.20 13.09 3.32
CA VAL A 117 -0.01 12.09 2.27
C VAL A 117 1.33 11.70 1.66
N ALA A 118 1.46 10.42 1.35
CA ALA A 118 2.62 9.89 0.66
C ALA A 118 2.21 9.33 -0.69
N CYS A 119 3.13 9.38 -1.65
CA CYS A 119 2.99 8.68 -2.91
C CYS A 119 4.32 8.15 -3.40
N GLY A 120 4.25 7.24 -4.36
CA GLY A 120 5.41 6.85 -5.16
C GLY A 120 4.99 5.98 -6.35
N GLY A 121 5.95 5.75 -7.25
CA GLY A 121 5.74 4.93 -8.42
C GLY A 121 7.02 4.70 -9.21
N MET A 122 6.99 4.99 -10.51
CA MET A 122 8.11 4.73 -11.43
C MET A 122 9.30 5.69 -11.30
N ASP A 123 9.18 6.71 -10.45
CA ASP A 123 10.28 7.61 -10.11
C ASP A 123 11.25 7.02 -9.09
N ASN A 124 11.01 5.77 -8.65
CA ASN A 124 11.82 5.08 -7.66
C ASN A 124 12.00 5.91 -6.39
N MET A 125 10.97 6.67 -6.02
CA MET A 125 10.96 7.53 -4.85
C MET A 125 9.64 7.40 -4.10
N CYS A 126 9.69 7.66 -2.80
CA CYS A 126 8.50 7.94 -2.01
C CYS A 126 8.55 9.37 -1.52
N THR A 127 7.57 10.18 -1.92
CA THR A 127 7.45 11.58 -1.53
C THR A 127 6.33 11.74 -0.52
N VAL A 128 6.58 12.56 0.50
CA VAL A 128 5.61 12.87 1.58
C VAL A 128 5.30 14.36 1.56
N TYR A 129 4.02 14.67 1.54
CA TYR A 129 3.49 16.02 1.50
C TYR A 129 2.71 16.33 2.78
N ASP A 130 2.90 17.55 3.30
CA ASP A 130 2.13 18.12 4.40
C ASP A 130 0.90 18.85 3.83
N LEU A 131 -0.28 18.43 4.27
CA LEU A 131 -1.56 18.98 3.82
C LEU A 131 -1.95 20.27 4.55
N ASN A 132 -1.34 20.56 5.69
CA ASN A 132 -1.64 21.78 6.46
C ASN A 132 -0.71 22.93 6.08
N ASN A 133 0.46 22.62 5.52
CA ASN A 133 1.41 23.62 5.07
C ASN A 133 1.42 23.76 3.53
N ARG A 134 1.58 25.00 3.06
CA ARG A 134 1.71 25.31 1.64
C ARG A 134 3.12 25.78 1.31
N ASP A 135 3.58 25.45 0.11
CA ASP A 135 4.80 26.04 -0.44
C ASP A 135 4.53 27.42 -1.08
N SER A 136 5.56 28.04 -1.65
CA SER A 136 5.45 29.34 -2.32
C SER A 136 4.52 29.35 -3.54
N SER A 137 4.18 28.18 -4.10
CA SER A 137 3.22 28.03 -5.20
C SER A 137 1.77 27.86 -4.73
N GLY A 138 1.56 27.75 -3.41
CA GLY A 138 0.25 27.45 -2.84
C GLY A 138 -0.14 25.97 -2.91
N ALA A 139 0.79 25.07 -3.26
CA ALA A 139 0.60 23.62 -3.26
C ALA A 139 0.97 23.00 -1.90
N ALA A 140 0.62 21.72 -1.66
CA ALA A 140 1.06 21.02 -0.45
C ALA A 140 2.59 21.04 -0.38
N LYS A 141 3.14 21.36 0.80
CA LYS A 141 4.58 21.40 0.98
C LYS A 141 5.15 19.98 0.96
N LEU A 142 6.13 19.72 0.09
CA LEU A 142 6.95 18.52 0.15
C LEU A 142 7.80 18.56 1.44
N VAL A 143 7.63 17.58 2.32
CA VAL A 143 8.36 17.50 3.61
C VAL A 143 9.39 16.39 3.65
N ARG A 144 9.26 15.37 2.82
CA ARG A 144 10.23 14.27 2.75
C ARG A 144 10.28 13.67 1.36
N GLU A 145 11.50 13.36 0.92
CA GLU A 145 11.76 12.56 -0.27
C GLU A 145 12.62 11.39 0.16
N LEU A 146 12.08 10.18 0.02
CA LEU A 146 12.76 8.93 0.31
C LEU A 146 13.22 8.37 -1.04
N ALA A 147 14.54 8.39 -1.25
CA ALA A 147 15.19 7.88 -2.45
C ALA A 147 16.10 6.69 -2.10
N GLY A 148 16.58 5.99 -3.12
CA GLY A 148 17.48 4.83 -2.96
C GLY A 148 16.85 3.48 -3.33
N TYR A 149 15.63 3.47 -3.87
CA TYR A 149 15.02 2.28 -4.42
C TYR A 149 15.66 1.95 -5.78
N GLU A 150 16.05 0.68 -5.99
CA GLU A 150 16.60 0.21 -7.27
C GLU A 150 15.50 -0.21 -8.26
N GLY A 151 14.23 -0.07 -7.87
CA GLY A 151 13.05 -0.35 -8.67
C GLY A 151 11.90 0.59 -8.33
N PHE A 152 10.80 0.43 -9.07
CA PHE A 152 9.60 1.24 -8.87
C PHE A 152 8.97 0.98 -7.51
N LEU A 153 8.37 2.01 -6.92
CA LEU A 153 7.62 1.86 -5.68
C LEU A 153 6.26 1.22 -5.97
N SER A 154 6.04 0.01 -5.46
CA SER A 154 4.80 -0.73 -5.67
C SER A 154 3.74 -0.39 -4.62
N SER A 155 4.17 -0.12 -3.38
CA SER A 155 3.27 0.15 -2.26
C SER A 155 3.90 1.07 -1.22
N CYS A 156 3.06 1.85 -0.54
CA CYS A 156 3.45 2.64 0.61
C CYS A 156 2.30 2.68 1.64
N ARG A 157 2.66 2.66 2.93
CA ARG A 157 1.71 2.70 4.06
C ARG A 157 2.33 3.43 5.24
N PHE A 158 1.61 4.39 5.80
CA PHE A 158 1.99 4.98 7.07
C PHE A 158 1.67 4.03 8.21
N LEU A 159 2.63 3.86 9.11
CA LEU A 159 2.40 3.24 10.43
C LEU A 159 2.03 4.33 11.44
N GLU A 160 2.71 5.48 11.35
CA GLU A 160 2.53 6.69 12.14
C GLU A 160 2.90 7.88 11.24
N ASP A 161 2.65 9.12 11.67
CA ASP A 161 2.95 10.32 10.86
C ASP A 161 4.39 10.43 10.36
N LYS A 162 5.34 9.88 11.12
CA LYS A 162 6.77 9.92 10.79
C LYS A 162 7.32 8.59 10.28
N LYS A 163 6.53 7.52 10.29
CA LYS A 163 6.99 6.17 9.92
C LYS A 163 6.20 5.65 8.74
N ILE A 164 6.90 5.29 7.69
CA ILE A 164 6.31 4.77 6.47
C ILE A 164 6.98 3.47 6.06
N LEU A 165 6.15 2.48 5.77
CA LEU A 165 6.57 1.22 5.17
C LEU A 165 6.39 1.34 3.65
N THR A 166 7.41 0.96 2.90
CA THR A 166 7.38 0.95 1.44
C THR A 166 7.81 -0.40 0.90
N GLY A 167 7.15 -0.83 -0.18
CA GLY A 167 7.51 -2.00 -0.95
C GLY A 167 7.95 -1.58 -2.34
N SER A 168 9.08 -2.11 -2.79
CA SER A 168 9.71 -1.76 -4.07
C SER A 168 9.84 -2.97 -4.98
N GLY A 169 9.89 -2.72 -6.28
CA GLY A 169 10.06 -3.73 -7.33
C GLY A 169 11.41 -4.45 -7.31
N ASP A 170 12.38 -3.95 -6.54
CA ASP A 170 13.67 -4.60 -6.27
C ASP A 170 13.59 -5.71 -5.20
N MET A 171 12.37 -6.19 -4.89
CA MET A 171 12.07 -7.23 -3.90
C MET A 171 12.43 -6.86 -2.46
N LYS A 172 12.65 -5.56 -2.19
CA LYS A 172 12.96 -5.06 -0.84
C LYS A 172 11.77 -4.33 -0.24
N MET A 173 11.64 -4.49 1.07
CA MET A 173 10.74 -3.72 1.92
C MET A 173 11.58 -2.76 2.76
N PHE A 174 11.18 -1.49 2.80
CA PHE A 174 11.89 -0.48 3.57
C PHE A 174 10.97 0.07 4.66
N ASN A 175 11.48 0.11 5.89
CA ASN A 175 10.83 0.80 7.00
C ASN A 175 11.56 2.13 7.22
N CYS A 176 10.97 3.21 6.73
CA CYS A 176 11.56 4.53 6.74
C CYS A 176 11.05 5.37 7.92
N TRP A 177 11.99 6.00 8.63
CA TRP A 177 11.77 6.83 9.83
C TRP A 177 11.98 8.31 9.53
#